data_AF-A0A9N9WAD6-F1
#
_entry.id   AF-A0A9N9WAD6-F1
#
_cell.length_a   1.000
_cell.length_b   1.000
_cell.length_c   1.000
_cell.angle_alpha   90.00
_cell.angle_beta   90.00
_cell.angle_gamma   90.00
#
_symmetry.space_group_name_H-M   'P 1'
#
loop_
_entity.id
_entity.type
_entity.pdbx_description
1 polymer ?
#
loop_
_entity_poly.entity_id
_entity_poly.type
_entity_poly.pdbx_seq_one_letter_code
_entity_poly.pdbx_strand_id
1 'polypeptide(L)'
;MERSNASTFNEKLEFMESEILSQYSGQDNIADVKQKLSIIRHQFKQKWSTARNTKARFLENNSKWLKGTISLPKAGLSPGRPQKVFADLSERSKRRKTEDLRSSDFDELAYATQMKLRKTGEVEASKIVKTLTKSPQKAKKYALAMKKKQLKKKKKLLRN
;
A
#
# COMPACT_ATOMS: atom_id res chain seq x y z
N MET A 1 -40.06 -22.63 30.17
CA MET A 1 -38.92 -22.22 29.32
C MET A 1 -39.44 -21.25 28.28
N GLU A 2 -39.12 -19.96 28.40
CA GLU A 2 -39.55 -18.94 27.44
C GLU A 2 -38.96 -19.24 26.05
N ARG A 3 -39.84 -19.50 25.09
CA ARG A 3 -39.45 -19.60 23.68
C ARG A 3 -39.39 -18.17 23.14
N SER A 4 -38.19 -17.63 22.99
CA SER A 4 -38.03 -16.38 22.24
C SER A 4 -38.37 -16.65 20.77
N ASN A 5 -39.32 -15.89 20.23
CA ASN A 5 -39.69 -15.98 18.81
C ASN A 5 -38.45 -15.75 17.93
N ALA A 6 -38.24 -16.63 16.94
CA ALA A 6 -37.12 -16.54 16.02
C ALA A 6 -37.11 -15.20 15.22
N SER A 7 -38.26 -14.54 15.07
CA SER A 7 -38.39 -13.20 14.48
C SER A 7 -37.59 -12.16 15.26
N THR A 8 -37.81 -12.09 16.59
CA THR A 8 -37.15 -11.13 17.48
C THR A 8 -35.63 -11.31 17.52
N PHE A 9 -35.15 -12.53 17.27
CA PHE A 9 -33.72 -12.82 17.21
C PHE A 9 -33.09 -12.33 15.89
N ASN A 10 -33.77 -12.53 14.77
CA ASN A 10 -33.31 -12.05 13.46
C ASN A 10 -33.30 -10.52 13.39
N GLU A 11 -34.32 -9.86 13.94
CA GLU A 11 -34.42 -8.40 14.02
C GLU A 11 -33.23 -7.79 14.79
N LYS A 12 -32.83 -8.42 15.90
CA LYS A 12 -31.66 -7.98 16.68
C LYS A 12 -30.34 -8.14 15.93
N LEU A 13 -30.22 -9.21 15.13
CA LEU A 13 -29.04 -9.43 14.28
C LEU A 13 -28.97 -8.42 13.13
N GLU A 14 -30.11 -8.08 12.52
CA GLU A 14 -30.19 -7.06 11.47
C GLU A 14 -29.86 -5.68 12.01
N PHE A 15 -30.37 -5.33 13.19
CA PHE A 15 -30.04 -4.08 13.86
C PHE A 15 -28.53 -3.95 14.14
N MET A 16 -27.90 -5.01 14.64
CA MET A 16 -26.45 -5.04 14.85
C MET A 16 -25.67 -4.87 13.53
N GLU A 17 -26.12 -5.54 12.47
CA GLU A 17 -25.52 -5.42 11.13
C GLU A 17 -25.61 -3.98 10.60
N SER A 18 -26.77 -3.34 10.71
CA SER A 18 -26.96 -1.95 10.29
C SER A 18 -26.10 -0.96 11.07
N GLU A 19 -25.98 -1.16 12.39
CA GLU A 19 -25.20 -0.28 13.26
C GLU A 19 -23.70 -0.40 13.00
N ILE A 20 -23.20 -1.62 12.76
CA ILE A 20 -21.80 -1.79 12.38
C ILE A 20 -21.55 -1.19 11.00
N LEU A 21 -22.45 -1.38 10.03
CA LEU A 21 -22.28 -0.84 8.69
C LEU A 21 -22.33 0.70 8.63
N SER A 22 -23.08 1.35 9.53
CA SER A 22 -23.13 2.82 9.61
C SER A 22 -21.74 3.41 9.89
N GLN A 23 -20.95 2.75 10.75
CA GLN A 23 -19.58 3.16 11.12
C GLN A 23 -18.57 3.04 9.97
N TYR A 24 -18.88 2.23 8.96
CA TYR A 24 -18.03 2.02 7.79
C TYR A 24 -18.51 2.80 6.57
N SER A 25 -19.59 3.57 6.67
CA SER A 25 -20.14 4.35 5.55
C SER A 25 -19.07 5.27 4.94
N GLY A 26 -18.88 5.17 3.61
CA GLY A 26 -17.86 5.93 2.87
C GLY A 26 -16.45 5.31 2.82
N GLN A 27 -16.24 4.08 3.28
CA GLN A 27 -14.93 3.40 3.23
C GLN A 27 -14.85 2.33 2.14
N ASP A 28 -13.68 2.21 1.50
CA ASP A 28 -13.41 1.21 0.45
C ASP A 28 -13.58 -0.25 0.93
N ASN A 29 -13.49 -0.48 2.24
CA ASN A 29 -13.53 -1.82 2.85
C ASN A 29 -14.96 -2.29 3.20
N ILE A 30 -16.01 -1.55 2.84
CA ILE A 30 -17.42 -1.90 3.13
C ILE A 30 -17.77 -3.29 2.61
N ALA A 31 -17.30 -3.67 1.42
CA ALA A 31 -17.64 -4.95 0.81
C ALA A 31 -17.11 -6.13 1.64
N ASP A 32 -15.85 -6.04 2.09
CA ASP A 32 -15.21 -7.05 2.93
C ASP A 32 -15.90 -7.16 4.31
N VAL A 33 -16.31 -6.02 4.89
CA VAL A 33 -17.05 -6.00 6.16
C VAL A 33 -18.41 -6.66 5.99
N LYS A 34 -19.17 -6.32 4.94
CA LYS A 34 -20.46 -6.96 4.63
C LYS A 34 -20.31 -8.47 4.46
N GLN A 35 -19.29 -8.92 3.75
CA GLN A 35 -19.02 -10.34 3.57
C GLN A 35 -18.76 -11.05 4.91
N LYS A 36 -17.89 -10.47 5.76
CA LYS A 36 -17.60 -11.04 7.09
C LYS A 36 -18.83 -11.06 7.99
N LEU A 37 -19.62 -9.99 8.02
CA LEU A 37 -20.87 -9.92 8.80
C LEU A 37 -21.89 -10.96 8.32
N SER A 38 -22.03 -11.16 7.00
CA SER A 38 -22.90 -12.18 6.43
C SER A 38 -22.50 -13.61 6.88
N ILE A 39 -21.20 -13.91 6.88
CA ILE A 39 -20.68 -15.19 7.39
C ILE A 39 -21.03 -15.37 8.88
N ILE A 40 -20.81 -14.34 9.70
CA ILE A 40 -21.11 -14.39 11.13
C ILE A 40 -22.61 -14.57 11.38
N ARG A 41 -23.45 -13.84 10.63
CA ARG A 41 -24.90 -13.96 10.69
C ARG A 41 -25.35 -15.38 10.36
N HIS A 42 -24.77 -16.00 9.33
CA HIS A 42 -25.04 -17.39 8.98
C HIS A 42 -24.65 -18.34 10.12
N GLN A 43 -23.45 -18.17 10.69
CA GLN A 43 -22.99 -18.99 11.82
C GLN A 43 -23.91 -18.85 13.04
N PHE A 44 -24.36 -17.63 13.35
CA PHE A 44 -25.31 -17.36 14.43
C PHE A 44 -26.63 -18.10 14.20
N LYS A 45 -27.20 -18.03 12.99
CA LYS A 45 -28.45 -18.73 12.63
C LYS A 45 -28.32 -20.25 12.77
N GLN A 46 -27.22 -20.84 12.28
CA GLN A 46 -26.96 -22.28 12.40
C GLN A 46 -26.83 -22.71 13.87
N LYS A 47 -26.08 -21.96 14.67
CA LYS A 47 -25.88 -22.24 16.10
C LYS A 47 -27.15 -22.04 16.93
N TRP A 48 -27.99 -21.08 16.54
CA TRP A 48 -29.30 -20.86 17.15
C TRP A 48 -30.27 -22.02 16.86
N SER A 49 -30.30 -22.49 15.62
CA SER A 49 -31.11 -23.63 15.18
C SER A 49 -30.69 -24.93 15.88
N THR A 50 -29.38 -25.22 15.95
CA THR A 50 -28.85 -26.40 16.65
C THR A 50 -29.12 -26.39 18.16
N ALA A 51 -29.21 -25.20 18.77
CA ALA A 51 -29.67 -25.02 20.15
C ALA A 51 -31.19 -25.13 20.33
N ARG A 52 -31.92 -25.53 19.27
CA ARG A 52 -33.40 -25.58 19.21
C ARG A 52 -34.05 -24.26 19.61
N ASN A 53 -33.48 -23.14 19.16
CA ASN A 53 -33.97 -21.79 19.41
C ASN A 53 -34.18 -21.47 20.91
N THR A 54 -33.41 -22.13 21.79
CA THR A 54 -33.53 -21.95 23.24
C THR A 54 -32.31 -21.20 23.75
N LYS A 55 -32.52 -20.03 24.35
CA LYS A 55 -31.44 -19.14 24.81
C LYS A 55 -30.46 -19.84 25.75
N ALA A 56 -30.96 -20.58 26.75
CA ALA A 56 -30.13 -21.29 27.71
C ALA A 56 -29.18 -22.30 27.03
N ARG A 57 -29.73 -23.16 26.17
CA ARG A 57 -28.96 -24.14 25.39
C ARG A 57 -27.96 -23.49 24.44
N PHE A 58 -28.33 -22.35 23.85
CA PHE A 58 -27.45 -21.63 22.95
C PHE A 58 -26.20 -21.10 23.68
N LEU A 59 -26.39 -20.46 24.84
CA LEU A 59 -25.31 -19.91 25.65
C LEU A 59 -24.38 -21.01 26.17
N GLU A 60 -24.94 -22.12 26.64
CA GLU A 60 -24.18 -23.26 27.14
C GLU A 60 -23.33 -23.91 26.03
N ASN A 61 -23.97 -24.31 24.93
CA ASN A 61 -23.33 -25.04 23.84
C ASN A 61 -22.33 -24.20 23.04
N ASN A 62 -22.54 -22.88 22.95
CA ASN A 62 -21.71 -21.99 22.13
C ASN A 62 -20.83 -21.05 22.96
N SER A 63 -20.72 -21.26 24.27
CA SER A 63 -19.93 -20.42 25.18
C SER A 63 -18.50 -20.14 24.69
N LYS A 64 -17.79 -21.17 24.21
CA LYS A 64 -16.43 -21.03 23.65
C LYS A 64 -16.41 -20.16 22.39
N TRP A 65 -17.42 -20.30 21.53
CA TRP A 65 -17.54 -19.54 20.29
C TRP A 65 -17.92 -18.07 20.56
N LEU A 66 -18.83 -17.83 21.51
CA LEU A 66 -19.25 -16.49 21.92
C LEU A 66 -18.14 -15.69 22.60
N LYS A 67 -17.21 -16.37 23.28
CA LYS A 67 -15.99 -15.75 23.84
C LYS A 67 -14.92 -15.44 22.78
N GLY A 68 -15.12 -15.87 21.54
CA GLY A 68 -14.21 -15.59 20.44
C GLY A 68 -14.17 -14.11 20.06
N THR A 69 -13.12 -13.70 19.37
CA THR A 69 -12.96 -12.33 18.87
C THR A 69 -13.16 -12.31 17.35
N ILE A 70 -13.87 -11.29 16.86
CA ILE A 70 -14.05 -11.06 15.42
C ILE A 70 -13.07 -9.98 14.97
N SER A 71 -12.29 -10.27 13.92
CA SER A 71 -11.45 -9.27 13.26
C SER A 71 -12.18 -8.69 12.05
N LEU A 72 -12.63 -7.45 12.18
CA LEU A 72 -13.06 -6.63 11.06
C LEU A 72 -11.85 -5.92 10.43
N PRO A 73 -11.81 -5.75 9.10
CA PRO A 73 -10.76 -4.95 8.47
C PRO A 73 -10.77 -3.53 9.05
N LYS A 74 -9.58 -2.98 9.33
CA LYS A 74 -9.48 -1.56 9.71
C LYS A 74 -9.95 -0.71 8.53
N ALA A 75 -10.80 0.25 8.83
CA ALA A 75 -11.08 1.39 7.96
C ALA A 75 -9.78 1.94 7.33
N GLY A 76 -9.69 1.99 6.00
CA GLY A 76 -8.66 2.76 5.30
C GLY A 76 -7.29 2.12 5.08
N LEU A 77 -7.08 0.83 5.41
CA LEU A 77 -5.85 0.11 5.06
C LEU A 77 -6.16 -1.07 4.15
N SER A 78 -6.50 -0.79 2.89
CA SER A 78 -6.40 -1.81 1.86
C SER A 78 -4.91 -1.99 1.54
N PRO A 79 -4.30 -3.16 1.80
CA PRO A 79 -2.94 -3.42 1.41
C PRO A 79 -2.96 -3.61 -0.10
N GLY A 80 -2.87 -2.49 -0.83
CA GLY A 80 -2.71 -2.51 -2.28
C GLY A 80 -1.49 -3.33 -2.69
N ARG A 81 -1.34 -3.53 -4.00
CA ARG A 81 -0.20 -4.28 -4.56
C ARG A 81 1.12 -3.78 -3.95
N PRO A 82 1.99 -4.68 -3.43
CA PRO A 82 3.30 -4.31 -2.92
C PRO A 82 4.06 -3.45 -3.94
N GLN A 83 4.46 -2.25 -3.52
CA GLN A 83 5.21 -1.34 -4.38
C GLN A 83 6.66 -1.82 -4.48
N LYS A 84 7.16 -1.94 -5.71
CA LYS A 84 8.59 -2.14 -5.95
C LYS A 84 9.39 -0.91 -5.52
N VAL A 85 10.64 -1.14 -5.12
CA VAL A 85 11.60 -0.05 -4.89
C VAL A 85 11.86 0.72 -6.18
N PHE A 86 12.19 2.01 -6.07
CA PHE A 86 12.33 2.89 -7.24
C PHE A 86 13.37 2.39 -8.26
N ALA A 87 14.46 1.79 -7.80
CA ALA A 87 15.53 1.24 -8.64
C ALA A 87 15.01 0.14 -9.60
N ASP A 88 14.09 -0.69 -9.11
CA ASP A 88 13.57 -1.88 -9.81
C ASP A 88 12.33 -1.57 -10.67
N LEU A 89 11.89 -0.32 -10.72
CA LEU A 89 10.80 0.10 -11.59
C LEU A 89 11.23 0.15 -13.05
N SER A 90 10.28 -0.07 -13.96
CA SER A 90 10.48 0.21 -15.38
C SER A 90 10.64 1.71 -15.62
N GLU A 91 11.30 2.09 -16.72
CA GLU A 91 11.48 3.51 -17.07
C GLU A 91 10.16 4.25 -17.22
N ARG A 92 9.11 3.60 -17.75
CA ARG A 92 7.76 4.17 -17.80
C ARG A 92 7.23 4.48 -16.41
N SER A 93 7.38 3.55 -15.47
CA SER A 93 6.93 3.72 -14.09
C SER A 93 7.73 4.79 -13.35
N LYS A 94 9.05 4.88 -13.57
CA LYS A 94 9.88 5.95 -13.00
C LYS A 94 9.43 7.33 -13.48
N ARG A 95 9.22 7.52 -14.80
CA ARG A 95 8.76 8.79 -15.38
C ARG A 95 7.43 9.27 -14.80
N ARG A 96 6.48 8.35 -14.60
CA ARG A 96 5.19 8.66 -13.96
C ARG A 96 5.38 9.01 -12.48
N LYS A 97 6.21 8.26 -11.75
CA LYS A 97 6.42 8.49 -10.31
C LYS A 97 7.19 9.78 -10.02
N THR A 98 7.98 10.28 -10.97
CA THR A 98 8.68 11.57 -10.88
C THR A 98 7.98 12.69 -11.67
N GLU A 99 6.71 12.54 -12.01
CA GLU A 99 5.96 13.56 -12.77
C GLU A 99 5.84 14.86 -11.97
N ASP A 100 5.35 14.77 -10.73
CA ASP A 100 5.21 15.92 -9.84
C ASP A 100 6.55 16.63 -9.58
N LEU A 101 7.62 15.84 -9.39
CA LEU A 101 8.97 16.38 -9.18
C LEU A 101 9.51 17.11 -10.42
N ARG A 102 9.12 16.70 -11.63
CA ARG A 102 9.58 17.37 -12.88
C ARG A 102 8.86 18.69 -13.14
N SER A 103 7.75 18.94 -12.47
CA SER A 103 7.05 20.22 -12.51
C SER A 103 7.74 21.30 -11.69
N SER A 104 8.64 20.92 -10.78
CA SER A 104 9.47 21.85 -10.00
C SER A 104 10.55 22.52 -10.85
N ASP A 105 11.08 23.63 -10.35
CA ASP A 105 12.11 24.39 -11.04
C ASP A 105 13.41 23.58 -11.21
N PHE A 106 14.08 23.79 -12.34
CA PHE A 106 15.30 23.08 -12.68
C PHE A 106 16.44 23.35 -11.69
N ASP A 107 16.63 24.61 -11.27
CA ASP A 107 17.73 24.97 -10.39
C ASP A 107 17.52 24.41 -8.98
N GLU A 108 16.27 24.38 -8.50
CA GLU A 108 15.89 23.73 -7.24
C GLU A 108 16.19 22.23 -7.26
N LEU A 109 15.80 21.52 -8.33
CA LEU A 109 16.07 20.09 -8.48
C LEU A 109 17.58 19.80 -8.57
N ALA A 110 18.32 20.64 -9.30
CA ALA A 110 19.76 20.55 -9.41
C ALA A 110 20.46 20.77 -8.05
N TYR A 111 19.98 21.72 -7.25
CA TYR A 111 20.50 21.98 -5.91
C TYR A 111 20.16 20.86 -4.93
N ALA A 112 18.91 20.38 -4.92
CA ALA A 112 18.48 19.26 -4.11
C ALA A 112 19.31 18.00 -4.38
N THR A 113 19.58 17.72 -5.65
CA THR A 113 20.47 16.62 -6.07
C THR A 113 21.89 16.80 -5.51
N GLN A 114 22.47 18.01 -5.61
CA GLN A 114 23.79 18.30 -5.05
C GLN A 114 23.84 18.08 -3.54
N MET A 115 22.79 18.46 -2.80
CA MET A 115 22.71 18.28 -1.34
C MET A 115 22.57 16.81 -0.95
N LYS A 116 21.78 16.02 -1.70
CA LYS A 116 21.67 14.58 -1.47
C LYS A 116 23.00 13.86 -1.68
N LEU A 117 23.72 14.16 -2.77
CA LEU A 117 25.04 13.58 -3.03
C LEU A 117 26.07 13.91 -1.95
N ARG A 118 26.04 15.13 -1.39
CA ARG A 118 26.91 15.49 -0.26
C ARG A 118 26.57 14.70 0.99
N LYS A 119 25.26 14.54 1.28
CA LYS A 119 24.79 13.78 2.43
C LYS A 119 25.18 12.30 2.36
N THR A 120 25.24 11.72 1.16
CA THR A 120 25.69 10.34 0.95
C THR A 120 27.21 10.19 0.89
N GLY A 121 27.98 11.28 1.02
CA GLY A 121 29.44 11.27 0.97
C GLY A 121 30.03 11.37 -0.44
N GLU A 122 29.19 11.44 -1.48
CA GLU A 122 29.60 11.56 -2.88
C GLU A 122 29.91 13.01 -3.27
N VAL A 123 30.91 13.59 -2.60
CA VAL A 123 31.28 15.02 -2.74
C VAL A 123 31.71 15.36 -4.17
N GLU A 124 32.48 14.48 -4.82
CA GLU A 124 32.95 14.70 -6.20
C GLU A 124 31.80 14.65 -7.21
N ALA A 125 30.84 13.72 -7.04
CA ALA A 125 29.65 13.67 -7.87
C ALA A 125 28.81 14.97 -7.73
N SER A 126 28.67 15.48 -6.51
CA SER A 126 28.02 16.78 -6.27
C SER A 126 28.70 17.94 -7.00
N LYS A 127 30.04 18.00 -6.96
CA LYS A 127 30.83 18.99 -7.71
C LYS A 127 30.58 18.87 -9.22
N ILE A 128 30.58 17.65 -9.75
CA ILE A 128 30.32 17.42 -11.18
C ILE A 128 28.93 17.92 -11.56
N VAL A 129 27.88 17.53 -10.83
CA VAL A 129 26.51 18.00 -11.10
C VAL A 129 26.46 19.53 -11.11
N LYS A 130 27.05 20.20 -10.11
CA LYS A 130 27.15 21.67 -10.05
C LYS A 130 27.84 22.27 -11.27
N THR A 131 28.91 21.64 -11.77
CA THR A 131 29.63 22.15 -12.95
C THR A 131 28.86 21.95 -14.25
N LEU A 132 28.12 20.84 -14.36
CA LEU A 132 27.32 20.51 -15.54
C LEU A 132 26.09 21.41 -15.64
N THR A 133 25.43 21.69 -14.52
CA THR A 133 24.24 22.54 -14.47
C THR A 133 24.60 24.00 -14.80
N LYS A 134 25.73 24.51 -14.29
CA LYS A 134 26.18 25.90 -14.56
C LYS A 134 26.76 26.14 -15.95
N SER A 135 27.22 25.11 -16.67
CA SER A 135 27.90 25.31 -17.96
C SER A 135 27.68 24.14 -18.92
N PRO A 136 26.67 24.25 -19.81
CA PRO A 136 26.36 23.22 -20.80
C PRO A 136 27.53 22.89 -21.75
N GLN A 137 28.39 23.88 -22.04
CA GLN A 137 29.58 23.66 -22.87
C GLN A 137 30.58 22.70 -22.21
N LYS A 138 30.71 22.74 -20.87
CA LYS A 138 31.53 21.77 -20.13
C LYS A 138 30.92 20.38 -20.21
N ALA A 139 29.59 20.25 -20.13
CA ALA A 139 28.92 18.97 -20.31
C ALA A 139 29.25 18.30 -21.65
N LYS A 140 29.29 19.07 -22.75
CA LYS A 140 29.72 18.57 -24.07
C LYS A 140 31.16 18.04 -24.05
N LYS A 141 32.09 18.75 -23.39
CA LYS A 141 33.48 18.29 -23.25
C LYS A 141 33.58 16.98 -22.46
N TYR A 142 32.84 16.86 -21.35
CA TYR A 142 32.76 15.62 -20.58
C TYR A 142 32.23 14.44 -21.42
N ALA A 143 31.16 14.66 -22.18
CA ALA A 143 30.58 13.63 -23.05
C ALA A 143 31.58 13.16 -24.12
N LEU A 144 32.32 14.09 -24.74
CA LEU A 144 33.37 13.76 -25.73
C LEU A 144 34.52 12.98 -25.10
N ALA A 145 34.97 13.38 -23.90
CA ALA A 145 36.02 12.68 -23.17
C ALA A 145 35.60 11.24 -22.79
N MET A 146 34.36 11.06 -22.32
CA MET A 146 33.76 9.76 -22.03
C MET A 146 33.73 8.85 -23.27
N LYS A 147 33.25 9.36 -24.41
CA LYS A 147 33.25 8.63 -25.70
C LYS A 147 34.67 8.22 -26.11
N LYS A 148 35.65 9.12 -26.05
CA LYS A 148 37.05 8.83 -26.39
C LYS A 148 37.63 7.72 -25.49
N LYS A 149 37.35 7.77 -24.18
CA LYS A 149 37.81 6.75 -23.21
C LYS A 149 37.21 5.38 -23.51
N GLN A 150 35.91 5.32 -23.81
CA GLN A 150 35.23 4.07 -24.19
C GLN A 150 35.80 3.49 -25.49
N LEU A 151 36.05 4.33 -26.50
CA LEU A 151 36.62 3.89 -27.78
C LEU A 151 38.04 3.29 -27.59
N LYS A 152 38.87 3.94 -26.77
CA LYS A 152 40.20 3.42 -26.40
C LYS A 152 40.10 2.08 -25.67
N LYS A 153 39.16 1.94 -24.72
CA LYS A 153 38.93 0.68 -23.99
C LYS A 153 38.53 -0.44 -24.94
N LYS A 154 37.60 -0.19 -25.88
CA LYS A 154 37.17 -1.15 -26.90
C LYS A 154 38.33 -1.56 -27.81
N LYS A 155 39.14 -0.61 -28.28
CA LYS A 155 40.34 -0.90 -29.09
C LYS A 155 41.39 -1.71 -28.35
N LYS A 156 41.57 -1.48 -27.04
CA LYS A 156 42.48 -2.29 -26.21
C LYS A 156 41.95 -3.72 -26.02
N LEU A 157 40.65 -3.88 -25.84
CA LEU A 157 40.00 -5.19 -25.69
C LEU A 157 40.07 -6.05 -26.98
N LEU A 158 40.06 -5.41 -28.15
CA LEU A 158 40.15 -6.09 -29.46
C LEU A 158 41.60 -6.41 -29.90
N ARG A 159 42.59 -5.96 -29.13
CA ARG A 159 44.03 -6.19 -29.41
C ARG A 159 44.66 -7.23 -28.49
N ASN A 160 43.92 -7.70 -27.50
CA ASN A 160 44.23 -8.84 -26.64
C ASN A 160 43.35 -10.01 -27.06
#